data_AF-A0A952SSH2-F1
#
_entry.id   AF-A0A952SSH2-F1
#
_cell.length_a   1.000
_cell.length_b   1.000
_cell.length_c   1.000
_cell.angle_alpha   90.00
_cell.angle_beta   90.00
_cell.angle_gamma   90.00
#
_symmetry.space_group_name_H-M   'P 1'
#
loop_
_entity.id
_entity.type
_entity.pdbx_description
1 polymer ?
#
loop_
_entity_poly.entity_id
_entity_poly.type
_entity_poly.pdbx_seq_one_letter_code
_entity_poly.pdbx_strand_id
1 'polypeptide(L)' 'MQPTSISQFIDHHYQHFNAAAMKDAAHAYKSHLERGGTTLVTLAGAMSTAELGLSLAE' A
#
# COMPACT_ATOMS: atom_id res chain seq x y z
N MET A 1 -10.54 -23.79 5.57
CA MET A 1 -9.31 -23.20 5.02
C MET A 1 -9.03 -21.93 5.79
N GLN A 2 -7.80 -21.71 6.26
CA GLN A 2 -7.43 -20.40 6.81
C GLN A 2 -7.54 -19.35 5.70
N PRO A 3 -8.12 -18.17 5.95
CA PRO A 3 -8.13 -17.12 4.95
C PRO A 3 -6.68 -16.68 4.67
N THR A 4 -6.29 -16.71 3.40
CA THR A 4 -5.03 -16.12 2.93
C THR A 4 -4.99 -14.63 3.26
N SER A 5 -3.82 -14.12 3.65
CA SER A 5 -3.69 -12.67 3.92
C SER A 5 -3.85 -11.87 2.62
N ILE A 6 -4.26 -10.60 2.74
CA ILE A 6 -4.37 -9.72 1.57
C ILE A 6 -3.01 -9.58 0.87
N SER A 7 -1.90 -9.53 1.62
CA SER A 7 -0.54 -9.48 1.04
C SER A 7 -0.26 -10.72 0.18
N GLN A 8 -0.58 -11.92 0.66
CA GLN A 8 -0.40 -13.16 -0.11
C GLN A 8 -1.27 -13.19 -1.37
N PHE A 9 -2.50 -12.66 -1.28
CA PHE A 9 -3.38 -12.52 -2.44
C PHE A 9 -2.79 -11.58 -3.50
N ILE A 10 -2.33 -10.39 -3.09
CA ILE A 10 -1.67 -9.42 -3.97
C ILE A 10 -0.42 -10.05 -4.59
N ASP A 11 0.41 -10.71 -3.78
CA ASP A 11 1.66 -11.33 -4.24
C ASP A 11 1.45 -12.36 -5.34
N HIS A 12 0.36 -13.13 -5.25
CA HIS A 12 0.04 -14.16 -6.23
C HIS A 12 -0.69 -13.61 -7.46
N HIS A 13 -1.66 -12.70 -7.30
CA HIS A 13 -2.55 -12.32 -8.39
C HIS A 13 -2.12 -11.05 -9.14
N TYR A 14 -1.37 -10.13 -8.52
CA TYR A 14 -1.12 -8.80 -9.08
C TYR A 14 0.19 -8.78 -9.86
N GLN A 15 0.19 -9.44 -11.03
CA GLN A 15 1.42 -9.68 -11.82
C GLN A 15 1.65 -8.71 -12.98
N HIS A 16 0.64 -7.95 -13.42
CA HIS A 16 0.75 -7.17 -14.67
C HIS A 16 0.15 -5.75 -14.56
N PHE A 17 0.67 -4.85 -15.39
CA PHE A 17 0.20 -3.47 -15.57
C PHE A 17 0.01 -2.73 -14.22
N ASN A 18 -1.15 -2.10 -14.02
CA ASN A 18 -1.46 -1.35 -12.80
C ASN A 18 -1.47 -2.22 -11.54
N ALA A 19 -1.77 -3.51 -11.68
CA ALA A 19 -1.75 -4.44 -10.55
C ALA A 19 -0.32 -4.69 -10.07
N ALA A 20 0.61 -4.97 -11.00
CA ALA A 20 2.04 -5.08 -10.68
C ALA A 20 2.58 -3.79 -10.08
N ALA A 21 2.25 -2.64 -10.68
CA ALA A 21 2.70 -1.34 -10.18
C ALA A 21 2.25 -1.07 -8.73
N MET A 22 1.02 -1.46 -8.37
CA MET A 22 0.54 -1.33 -6.99
C MET A 22 1.31 -2.24 -6.03
N LYS A 23 1.53 -3.50 -6.40
CA LYS A 23 2.33 -4.45 -5.61
C LYS A 23 3.76 -3.93 -5.39
N ASP A 24 4.40 -3.46 -6.44
CA ASP A 24 5.77 -2.92 -6.38
C ASP A 24 5.83 -1.67 -5.48
N ALA A 25 4.86 -0.76 -5.61
CA ALA A 25 4.76 0.42 -4.76
C ALA A 25 4.59 0.05 -3.27
N ALA A 26 3.75 -0.93 -2.95
CA ALA A 26 3.55 -1.40 -1.58
C ALA A 26 4.85 -1.98 -0.96
N HIS A 27 5.57 -2.81 -1.71
CA HIS A 27 6.85 -3.37 -1.27
C HIS A 27 7.95 -2.30 -1.13
N ALA A 28 8.05 -1.38 -2.07
CA ALA A 28 9.00 -0.28 -2.02
C ALA A 28 8.74 0.63 -0.81
N TYR A 29 7.48 0.97 -0.55
CA TYR A 29 7.10 1.80 0.58
C TYR A 29 7.44 1.14 1.92
N LYS A 30 7.12 -0.16 2.07
CA LYS A 30 7.51 -0.94 3.25
C LYS A 30 9.03 -0.92 3.46
N SER A 31 9.81 -1.20 2.41
CA SER A 31 11.27 -1.19 2.50
C SER A 31 11.83 0.20 2.84
N HIS A 32 11.21 1.28 2.37
CA HIS A 32 11.60 2.66 2.71
C HIS A 32 11.42 2.93 4.20
N LEU A 33 10.28 2.54 4.77
CA LEU A 33 10.00 2.68 6.20
C LEU A 33 10.93 1.83 7.07
N GLU A 34 11.19 0.57 6.68
CA GLU A 34 12.11 -0.33 7.39
C GLU A 34 13.55 0.23 7.45
N ARG A 35 13.92 1.08 6.50
CA ARG A 35 15.23 1.77 6.46
C ARG A 35 15.24 3.09 7.25
N GLY A 36 14.16 3.43 7.94
CA GLY A 36 14.01 4.68 8.67
C GLY A 36 13.83 5.90 7.77
N GLY A 37 13.37 5.69 6.53
CA GLY A 37 13.10 6.77 5.59
C GLY A 37 11.90 7.62 6.00
N THR A 38 12.02 8.94 5.86
CA THR A 38 10.90 9.87 6.08
C THR A 38 10.01 9.96 4.85
N THR A 39 8.71 10.07 5.06
CA THR A 39 7.71 10.20 3.97
C THR A 39 7.01 11.55 4.06
N LEU A 40 6.94 12.26 2.93
CA LEU A 40 6.00 13.36 2.75
C LEU A 40 4.78 12.82 1.99
N VAL A 41 3.59 12.97 2.58
CA VAL A 41 2.33 12.52 1.96
C VAL A 41 1.55 13.73 1.45
N THR A 42 1.11 13.68 0.19
CA THR A 42 0.11 14.59 -0.36
C THR A 42 -1.16 13.80 -0.67
N LEU A 43 -2.31 14.27 -0.19
CA LEU A 43 -3.57 13.55 -0.30
C LEU A 43 -4.61 14.39 -1.03
N ALA A 44 -5.26 13.81 -2.04
CA ALA A 44 -6.36 14.46 -2.74
C ALA A 44 -7.62 14.50 -1.88
N GLY A 45 -8.47 15.52 -2.07
CA GLY A 45 -9.70 15.70 -1.29
C GLY A 45 -10.62 14.46 -1.29
N ALA A 46 -10.82 13.83 -2.45
CA ALA A 46 -11.65 12.61 -2.56
C ALA A 46 -11.10 11.44 -1.73
N MET A 47 -9.78 11.30 -1.61
CA MET A 47 -9.14 10.28 -0.78
C MET A 47 -9.27 10.58 0.72
N SER A 48 -9.28 11.86 1.09
CA SER A 48 -9.61 12.29 2.46
C SER A 48 -11.06 11.99 2.82
N THR A 49 -12.01 12.17 1.89
CA THR A 49 -13.41 11.79 2.08
C THR A 49 -13.58 10.28 2.18
N ALA A 50 -12.73 9.50 1.52
CA ALA A 50 -12.63 8.05 1.69
C ALA A 50 -11.89 7.63 2.97
N GLU A 51 -11.61 8.57 3.88
CA GLU A 51 -11.07 8.34 5.21
C GLU A 51 -9.66 7.71 5.26
N LEU A 52 -8.88 7.78 4.17
CA LEU A 52 -7.50 7.27 4.17
C LEU A 52 -6.57 7.99 5.15
N GLY A 53 -6.95 9.20 5.59
CA GLY A 53 -6.23 9.93 6.64
C GLY A 53 -6.22 9.23 8.00
N LEU A 54 -7.21 8.40 8.32
CA LEU A 54 -7.26 7.64 9.58
C LEU A 54 -6.15 6.61 9.62
N SER A 55 -6.01 5.80 8.56
CA SER A 55 -4.96 4.78 8.44
C SER A 55 -3.55 5.36 8.40
N LEU A 56 -3.38 6.62 7.98
CA LEU A 56 -2.09 7.32 7.97
C LEU A 56 -1.70 7.92 9.34
N ALA A 57 -2.67 8.08 10.24
CA ALA A 57 -2.46 8.66 11.56
C ALA A 57 -2.21 7.61 12.65
N GLU A 58 -2.46 6.33 12.37
CA GLU A 58 -2.12 5.18 13.22
C GLU A 58 -0.61 4.91 13.27
#